data_AF-A0A7U9N8L0-F1
#
_entry.id   AF-A0A7U9N8L0-F1
#
_cell.length_a   1.000
_cell.length_b   1.000
_cell.length_c   1.000
_cell.angle_alpha   90.00
_cell.angle_beta   90.00
_cell.angle_gamma   90.00
#
_symmetry.space_group_name_H-M   'P 1'
#
loop_
_entity.id
_entity.type
_entity.pdbx_description
1 polymer ?
#
loop_
_entity_poly.entity_id
_entity_poly.type
_entity_poly.pdbx_seq_one_letter_code
_entity_poly.pdbx_strand_id
1 'polypeptide(L)' 'MDIWEKLYLKAREEYHPEDVSPFLYAHHVVCALESENGEIYTGFCMEGCSGVMNLCAERVAALNMYVNSGQTVIKRLRAK' A
#
# COMPACT_ATOMS: atom_id res chain seq x y z
N MET A 1 -16.49 13.99 3.55
CA MET A 1 -16.02 12.68 3.07
C MET A 1 -15.55 11.89 4.29
N ASP A 2 -16.01 10.65 4.47
CA ASP A 2 -15.62 9.81 5.61
C ASP A 2 -14.16 9.33 5.45
N ILE A 3 -13.47 9.05 6.57
CA ILE A 3 -12.06 8.62 6.56
C ILE A 3 -11.88 7.31 5.79
N TRP A 4 -12.84 6.37 5.88
CA TRP A 4 -12.77 5.11 5.14
C TRP A 4 -12.90 5.30 3.64
N GLU A 5 -13.69 6.29 3.22
CA GLU A 5 -13.85 6.67 1.83
C GLU A 5 -12.58 7.35 1.32
N LYS A 6 -11.95 8.22 2.14
CA LYS A 6 -10.67 8.87 1.81
C LYS A 6 -9.55 7.84 1.62
N LEU A 7 -9.43 6.87 2.54
CA LEU A 7 -8.47 5.77 2.41
C LEU A 7 -8.73 4.93 1.16
N TYR A 8 -10.00 4.65 0.85
CA TYR A 8 -10.34 3.94 -0.38
C TYR A 8 -9.95 4.69 -1.64
N LEU A 9 -10.27 5.99 -1.74
CA LEU A 9 -9.90 6.78 -2.91
C LEU A 9 -8.38 6.85 -3.07
N LYS A 10 -7.64 7.01 -1.97
CA LYS A 10 -6.18 7.02 -1.97
C LYS A 10 -5.58 5.68 -2.40
N ALA A 11 -6.07 4.56 -1.85
CA ALA A 11 -5.60 3.24 -2.27
C ALA A 11 -5.93 2.97 -3.75
N ARG A 12 -7.11 3.40 -4.22
CA ARG A 12 -7.55 3.21 -5.60
C ARG A 12 -6.66 3.90 -6.63
N GLU A 13 -5.98 4.99 -6.28
CA GLU A 13 -5.03 5.67 -7.17
C GLU A 13 -3.85 4.75 -7.55
N GLU A 14 -3.47 3.81 -6.69
CA GLU A 14 -2.41 2.82 -6.95
C GLU A 14 -2.90 1.59 -7.74
N TYR A 15 -4.20 1.46 -8.00
CA TYR A 15 -4.75 0.23 -8.59
C TYR A 15 -4.64 0.26 -10.11
N HIS A 16 -3.66 -0.48 -10.64
CA HIS A 16 -3.48 -0.72 -12.06
C HIS A 16 -2.71 -2.05 -12.25
N PRO A 17 -3.39 -3.20 -12.19
CA PRO A 17 -2.75 -4.51 -12.32
C PRO A 17 -1.84 -4.57 -13.56
N GLU A 18 -0.56 -4.88 -13.37
CA GLU A 18 0.42 -4.86 -14.46
C GLU A 18 1.59 -5.83 -14.26
N ASP A 19 2.08 -6.37 -15.37
CA ASP A 19 3.37 -7.03 -15.45
C ASP A 19 4.48 -5.98 -15.58
N VAL A 20 5.18 -5.71 -14.48
CA VAL A 20 6.33 -4.77 -14.45
C VAL A 20 7.50 -5.36 -15.24
N SER A 21 7.66 -6.68 -15.17
CA SER A 21 8.65 -7.45 -15.94
C SER A 21 8.21 -8.91 -16.05
N PRO A 22 8.88 -9.77 -16.84
CA PRO A 22 8.61 -11.21 -16.88
C PRO A 22 8.71 -11.93 -15.52
N PHE A 23 9.28 -11.27 -14.50
CA PHE A 23 9.48 -11.84 -13.18
C PHE A 23 8.69 -11.17 -12.06
N LEU A 24 7.95 -10.09 -12.36
CA LEU A 24 7.29 -9.26 -11.36
C LEU A 24 5.91 -8.78 -11.83
N TYR A 25 4.88 -9.12 -11.06
CA TYR A 25 3.51 -8.65 -11.22
C TYR A 25 3.13 -7.76 -10.04
N ALA A 26 2.46 -6.64 -10.28
CA ALA A 26 2.21 -5.63 -9.26
C ALA A 26 0.82 -4.99 -9.36
N HIS A 27 0.49 -4.12 -8.39
CA HIS A 27 -0.65 -3.20 -8.42
C HIS A 27 -2.06 -3.83 -8.46
N HIS A 28 -2.18 -5.15 -8.25
CA HIS A 28 -3.46 -5.86 -8.26
C HIS A 28 -4.14 -5.99 -6.89
N VAL A 29 -3.44 -5.65 -5.81
CA VAL A 29 -3.94 -5.40 -4.46
C VAL A 29 -3.35 -4.08 -3.99
N VAL A 30 -4.16 -3.23 -3.38
CA VAL A 30 -3.75 -1.88 -2.96
C VAL A 30 -4.18 -1.58 -1.53
N CYS A 31 -3.45 -0.71 -0.85
CA CYS A 31 -3.73 -0.32 0.53
C CYS A 31 -3.47 1.16 0.75
N ALA A 32 -4.26 1.77 1.62
CA ALA A 32 -3.95 3.03 2.27
C ALA A 32 -4.10 2.89 3.78
N LEU A 33 -3.21 3.54 4.53
CA LEU A 33 -3.25 3.61 5.99
C LEU A 33 -3.19 5.04 6.50
N GLU A 34 -3.76 5.27 7.68
CA GLU A 34 -3.64 6.52 8.43
C GLU A 34 -2.63 6.32 9.57
N SER A 35 -1.61 7.16 9.63
CA SER A 35 -0.60 7.16 10.70
C SER A 35 -1.08 7.93 11.94
N GLU A 36 -0.28 7.94 13.01
CA GLU A 36 -0.63 8.61 14.26
C GLU A 36 -0.88 10.12 14.10
N ASN A 37 -0.08 10.81 13.28
CA ASN A 37 -0.28 12.24 13.03
C ASN A 37 -1.41 12.55 12.03
N GLY A 38 -2.10 11.53 11.51
CA GLY A 38 -3.23 11.68 10.58
C GLY A 38 -2.83 11.77 9.11
N GLU A 39 -1.55 11.62 8.78
CA GLU A 39 -1.10 11.47 7.39
C GLU A 39 -1.53 10.13 6.81
N ILE A 40 -1.67 10.08 5.48
CA ILE A 40 -2.09 8.89 4.75
C ILE A 40 -0.95 8.41 3.87
N TYR A 41 -0.64 7.13 3.97
CA TYR A 41 0.38 6.46 3.19
C TYR A 41 -0.25 5.35 2.37
N THR A 42 0.15 5.24 1.10
CA THR A 42 -0.35 4.23 0.16
C THR A 42 0.73 3.18 -0.10
N GLY A 43 0.27 2.01 -0.56
CA GLY A 43 1.12 0.94 -1.03
C GLY A 43 0.33 0.00 -1.92
N PHE A 44 1.07 -0.77 -2.72
CA PHE A 44 0.55 -1.76 -3.65
C PHE A 44 1.29 -3.08 -3.46
N CYS A 45 0.68 -4.18 -3.89
CA CYS A 45 1.35 -5.47 -3.84
C CYS A 45 2.43 -5.62 -4.92
N MET A 46 3.49 -6.35 -4.59
CA MET A 46 4.47 -6.83 -5.55
C MET A 46 4.64 -8.33 -5.37
N GLU A 47 4.55 -9.07 -6.47
CA GLU A 47 4.71 -10.52 -6.51
C GLU A 47 5.83 -10.88 -7.48
N GLY A 48 6.91 -11.41 -6.92
CA GLY A 48 8.08 -11.88 -7.65
C GLY A 48 8.02 -13.38 -7.89
N CYS A 49 8.60 -13.83 -9.01
CA CYS A 49 8.76 -15.26 -9.27
C CYS A 49 9.42 -15.99 -8.09
N SER A 50 8.93 -17.21 -7.82
CA SER A 50 9.44 -18.08 -6.74
C SER A 50 9.41 -17.44 -5.34
N GLY A 51 8.59 -16.40 -5.13
CA GLY A 51 8.41 -15.76 -3.83
C GLY A 51 9.56 -14.88 -3.37
N VAL A 52 10.52 -14.57 -4.24
CA VAL A 52 11.71 -13.75 -3.90
C VAL A 52 11.30 -12.34 -3.47
N MET A 53 10.20 -11.82 -4.01
CA MET A 53 9.68 -10.50 -3.68
C MET A 53 8.14 -10.53 -3.60
N ASN A 54 7.61 -11.06 -2.49
CA ASN A 54 6.17 -11.05 -2.23
C ASN A 54 5.84 -10.08 -1.09
N LEU A 55 5.41 -8.88 -1.45
CA LEU A 55 5.01 -7.83 -0.54
C LEU A 55 3.53 -7.55 -0.68
N CYS A 56 2.78 -7.77 0.40
CA CYS A 56 1.38 -7.32 0.50
C CYS A 56 1.32 -5.78 0.47
N ALA A 57 0.23 -5.23 -0.04
CA ALA A 57 0.06 -3.79 -0.18
C ALA A 57 0.18 -3.03 1.16
N GLU A 58 -0.27 -3.63 2.26
CA GLU A 58 -0.18 -3.07 3.61
C GLU A 58 1.27 -2.97 4.08
N ARG A 59 2.12 -3.94 3.70
CA ARG A 59 3.55 -3.91 4.04
C ARG A 59 4.25 -2.78 3.29
N VAL A 60 3.93 -2.59 2.01
CA VAL A 60 4.46 -1.47 1.22
C VAL A 60 3.98 -0.13 1.79
N ALA A 61 2.70 -0.02 2.16
CA ALA A 61 2.16 1.19 2.79
C ALA A 61 2.82 1.49 4.15
N ALA A 62 3.06 0.48 4.97
CA ALA A 62 3.76 0.62 6.25
C ALA A 62 5.24 0.98 6.07
N LEU A 63 5.92 0.40 5.08
CA LEU A 63 7.29 0.76 4.73
C LEU A 63 7.37 2.20 4.22
N ASN A 64 6.43 2.61 3.36
CA ASN A 64 6.32 3.99 2.87
C ASN A 64 6.15 4.98 4.04
N MET A 65 5.25 4.69 4.98
CA MET A 65 5.08 5.46 6.22
C MET A 65 6.37 5.55 7.02
N TYR A 66 7.01 4.42 7.32
CA TYR A 66 8.19 4.40 8.17
C TYR A 66 9.39 5.09 7.53
N VAL A 67 9.67 4.82 6.25
CA VAL A 67 10.82 5.37 5.52
C VAL A 67 10.69 6.88 5.33
N ASN A 68 9.50 7.38 5.00
CA ASN A 68 9.33 8.79 4.66
C ASN A 68 9.00 9.70 5.84
N SER A 69 8.53 9.15 6.96
CA SER A 69 8.13 9.98 8.11
C SER A 69 8.66 9.51 9.46
N GLY A 70 9.28 8.33 9.56
CA GLY A 70 9.69 7.73 10.82
C GLY A 70 8.53 7.30 11.74
N GLN A 71 7.28 7.34 11.26
CA GLN A 71 6.13 6.95 12.06
C GLN A 71 6.06 5.43 12.19
N THR A 72 5.65 4.96 13.36
CA THR A 72 5.60 3.53 13.71
C THR A 72 4.21 3.04 14.11
N VAL A 73 3.24 3.95 14.19
CA VAL A 73 1.87 3.65 14.65
C VAL A 73 0.89 3.85 13.51
N ILE A 74 0.14 2.79 13.21
CA ILE A 74 -0.95 2.78 12.23
C ILE A 74 -2.26 2.84 13.00
N LYS A 75 -3.06 3.89 12.79
CA LYS A 75 -4.38 4.04 13.43
C LYS A 75 -5.43 3.14 12.80
N ARG A 76 -5.43 3.08 11.47
CA ARG A 76 -6.33 2.26 10.68
C ARG A 76 -5.77 2.09 9.27
N LEU A 77 -6.23 1.06 8.57
CA LEU A 77 -5.87 0.80 7.18
C LEU A 77 -7.05 0.20 6.42
N ARG A 78 -7.03 0.34 5.10
CA ARG A 78 -7.99 -0.28 4.20
C ARG A 78 -7.27 -0.81 2.98
N ALA A 79 -7.44 -2.10 2.71
CA ALA A 79 -6.97 -2.77 1.50
C ALA A 79 -8.13 -3.08 0.54
N LYS A 80 -7.82 -3.26 -0.74
CA LYS A 80 -8.74 -3.69 -1.79
C LYS A 80 -8.04 -4.67 -2.72
#